data_AF-A0A5A7NSN3-F1
#
_entry.id   AF-A0A5A7NSN3-F1
#
_cell.length_a   1.000
_cell.length_b   1.000
_cell.length_c   1.000
_cell.angle_alpha   90.00
_cell.angle_beta   90.00
_cell.angle_gamma   90.00
#
_symmetry.space_group_name_H-M   'P 1'
#
loop_
_entity.id
_entity.type
_entity.pdbx_description
1 polymer ?
#
loop_
_entity_poly.entity_id
_entity_poly.type
_entity_poly.pdbx_seq_one_letter_code
_entity_poly.pdbx_strand_id
1 'polypeptide(L)'
;MSHLLAEALDVVDATDAYDSSNEARGRRAHARVLAMIELAEATARLHREQRIANLLQLAQLDTKDSRWALKEARRLLAADGGLLGNVNDAA
;
A
#
# COMPACT_ATOMS: atom_id res chain seq x y z
N MET A 1 -6.76 0.75 10.05
CA MET A 1 -7.48 1.02 8.79
C MET A 1 -6.70 2.11 8.07
N SER A 2 -6.45 2.03 6.76
CA SER A 2 -5.66 3.07 6.10
C SER A 2 -6.42 4.40 6.16
N HIS A 3 -5.69 5.49 6.40
CA HIS A 3 -6.27 6.83 6.51
C HIS A 3 -7.06 7.19 5.24
N LEU A 4 -6.55 6.78 4.06
CA LEU A 4 -7.16 7.06 2.77
C LEU A 4 -8.50 6.35 2.55
N LEU A 5 -8.67 5.11 3.04
CA LEU A 5 -9.96 4.42 2.94
C LEU A 5 -10.99 5.00 3.90
N ALA A 6 -10.57 5.41 5.10
CA ALA A 6 -11.46 6.09 6.03
C ALA A 6 -11.95 7.41 5.43
N GLU A 7 -11.04 8.22 4.88
CA GLU A 7 -11.37 9.47 4.21
C GLU A 7 -12.28 9.27 2.98
N ALA A 8 -12.01 8.22 2.18
CA ALA A 8 -12.87 7.88 1.05
C ALA A 8 -14.30 7.51 1.48
N LEU A 9 -14.44 6.77 2.59
CA LEU A 9 -15.74 6.40 3.16
C LEU A 9 -16.47 7.62 3.69
N ASP A 10 -15.78 8.52 4.40
CA ASP A 10 -16.37 9.75 4.94
C ASP A 10 -16.90 10.64 3.80
N VAL A 11 -16.16 10.76 2.70
CA VAL A 11 -16.59 11.53 1.51
C VAL A 11 -17.82 10.91 0.84
N VAL A 12 -17.90 9.58 0.79
CA VAL A 12 -19.07 8.87 0.22
C VAL A 12 -20.28 9.02 1.14
N ASP A 13 -20.11 8.87 2.45
CA ASP A 13 -21.18 9.00 3.45
C ASP A 13 -21.76 10.42 3.46
N ALA A 14 -20.91 11.43 3.32
CA ALA A 14 -21.32 12.82 3.20
C ALA A 14 -21.98 13.18 1.85
N THR A 15 -22.02 12.26 0.87
CA THR A 15 -22.59 12.51 -0.45
C THR A 15 -23.90 11.74 -0.63
N ASP A 16 -25.02 12.47 -0.68
CA ASP A 16 -26.35 11.90 -0.94
C ASP A 16 -26.34 11.03 -2.22
N ALA A 17 -26.82 9.80 -2.12
CA ALA A 17 -26.89 8.84 -3.21
C ALA A 17 -27.75 9.33 -4.38
N TYR A 18 -28.76 10.16 -4.12
CA TYR A 18 -29.67 10.68 -5.15
C TYR A 18 -29.21 12.02 -5.75
N ASP A 19 -28.16 12.64 -5.18
CA ASP A 19 -27.62 13.90 -5.72
C ASP A 19 -26.83 13.65 -7.01
N SER A 20 -27.36 14.14 -8.13
CA SER A 20 -26.76 14.04 -9.47
C SER A 20 -25.96 15.29 -9.89
N SER A 21 -25.83 16.26 -8.98
CA SER A 21 -25.07 17.49 -9.20
C SER A 21 -23.63 17.23 -9.62
N ASN A 22 -23.03 18.19 -10.31
CA ASN A 22 -21.61 18.15 -10.65
C ASN A 22 -20.73 18.03 -9.38
N GLU A 23 -21.17 18.63 -8.28
CA GLU A 23 -20.46 18.62 -7.01
C GLU A 23 -20.45 17.24 -6.36
N ALA A 24 -21.61 16.57 -6.26
CA ALA A 24 -21.69 15.20 -5.79
C ALA A 24 -20.92 14.23 -6.69
N ARG A 25 -20.94 14.44 -8.01
CA ARG A 25 -20.08 13.69 -8.94
C ARG A 25 -18.59 13.91 -8.67
N GLY A 26 -18.19 15.13 -8.37
CA GLY A 26 -16.81 15.49 -7.98
C GLY A 26 -16.38 14.78 -6.70
N ARG A 27 -17.20 14.83 -5.63
CA ARG A 27 -16.92 14.13 -4.38
C ARG A 27 -16.78 12.62 -4.55
N ARG A 28 -17.70 11.99 -5.30
CA ARG A 28 -17.59 10.55 -5.62
C ARG A 28 -16.35 10.22 -6.43
N ALA A 29 -15.95 11.08 -7.37
CA ALA A 29 -14.70 10.89 -8.12
C ALA A 29 -13.47 11.00 -7.20
N HIS A 30 -13.46 11.98 -6.29
CA HIS A 30 -12.41 12.13 -5.29
C HIS A 30 -12.28 10.90 -4.38
N ALA A 31 -13.38 10.40 -3.81
CA ALA A 31 -13.36 9.18 -3.00
C ALA A 31 -12.84 7.96 -3.78
N ARG A 32 -13.19 7.81 -5.07
CA ARG A 32 -12.64 6.75 -5.92
C ARG A 32 -11.12 6.89 -6.10
N VAL A 33 -10.62 8.10 -6.26
CA VAL A 33 -9.17 8.33 -6.39
C VAL A 33 -8.44 7.93 -5.11
N LEU A 34 -8.95 8.32 -3.94
CA LEU A 34 -8.39 7.91 -2.65
C LEU A 34 -8.33 6.38 -2.51
N ALA A 35 -9.44 5.70 -2.84
CA ALA A 35 -9.49 4.23 -2.83
C ALA A 35 -8.51 3.59 -3.84
N MET A 36 -8.33 4.20 -5.02
CA MET A 36 -7.37 3.70 -6.02
C MET A 36 -5.92 3.88 -5.58
N ILE A 37 -5.59 4.97 -4.88
CA ILE A 37 -4.25 5.19 -4.32
C ILE A 37 -3.94 4.11 -3.30
N GLU A 38 -4.85 3.86 -2.34
CA GLU A 38 -4.66 2.79 -1.36
C GLU A 38 -4.48 1.43 -2.04
N LEU A 39 -5.32 1.13 -3.04
CA LEU A 39 -5.22 -0.14 -3.76
C LEU A 39 -3.86 -0.31 -4.43
N ALA A 40 -3.33 0.76 -5.04
CA ALA A 40 -2.01 0.74 -5.66
C ALA A 40 -0.90 0.52 -4.62
N GLU A 41 -0.97 1.19 -3.47
CA GLU A 41 -0.02 1.02 -2.37
C GLU A 41 -0.07 -0.39 -1.78
N ALA A 42 -1.26 -0.91 -1.49
CA ALA A 42 -1.47 -2.27 -1.00
C ALA A 42 -0.95 -3.32 -2.00
N THR A 43 -1.16 -3.10 -3.31
CA THR A 43 -0.67 -3.99 -4.36
C THR A 43 0.86 -3.94 -4.46
N ALA A 44 1.47 -2.76 -4.37
CA ALA A 44 2.93 -2.62 -4.35
C ALA A 44 3.55 -3.30 -3.13
N ARG A 45 2.90 -3.19 -1.96
CA ARG A 45 3.28 -3.88 -0.74
C ARG A 45 3.22 -5.39 -0.91
N LEU A 46 2.11 -5.92 -1.42
CA LEU A 46 1.92 -7.34 -1.69
C LEU A 46 2.96 -7.91 -2.66
N HIS A 47 3.25 -7.21 -3.77
CA HIS A 47 4.30 -7.62 -4.70
C HIS A 47 5.68 -7.70 -4.02
N ARG A 48 5.98 -6.75 -3.13
CA ARG A 48 7.23 -6.75 -2.37
C ARG A 48 7.30 -7.91 -1.38
N GLU A 49 6.24 -8.14 -0.62
CA GLU A 49 6.13 -9.28 0.32
C GLU A 49 6.29 -10.62 -0.41
N GLN A 50 5.63 -10.79 -1.56
CA GLN A 50 5.80 -11.98 -2.40
C GLN A 50 7.25 -12.16 -2.88
N ARG A 51 7.92 -11.07 -3.28
CA ARG A 51 9.33 -11.11 -3.68
C ARG A 51 10.23 -11.54 -2.52
N ILE A 52 9.98 -11.04 -1.30
CA ILE A 52 10.71 -11.45 -0.09
C ILE A 52 10.48 -12.94 0.18
N ALA A 53 9.24 -13.42 0.12
CA ALA A 53 8.91 -14.83 0.31
C ALA A 53 9.66 -15.73 -0.69
N ASN A 54 9.69 -15.35 -1.97
CA ASN A 54 10.41 -16.09 -3.00
C ASN A 54 11.93 -16.13 -2.72
N LEU A 55 12.52 -15.02 -2.25
CA LEU A 55 13.94 -14.97 -1.88
C LEU A 55 14.26 -15.84 -0.66
N LEU A 56 13.36 -15.88 0.33
CA LEU A 56 13.50 -16.76 1.49
C LEU A 56 13.41 -18.23 1.09
N GLN A 57 12.48 -18.58 0.20
CA GLN A 57 12.39 -19.93 -0.34
C GLN A 57 13.67 -20.32 -1.10
N LEU A 58 14.20 -19.42 -1.95
CA LEU A 58 15.46 -19.64 -2.65
C LEU A 58 16.63 -19.85 -1.68
N ALA A 59 16.68 -19.07 -0.60
CA ALA A 59 17.72 -19.21 0.42
C ALA A 59 17.64 -20.53 1.19
N GLN A 60 16.47 -21.18 1.27
CA GLN A 60 16.29 -22.48 1.91
C GLN A 60 16.75 -23.66 1.04
N LEU A 61 16.92 -23.47 -0.28
CA LEU A 61 17.33 -24.52 -1.20
C LEU A 61 18.84 -24.87 -1.14
N ASP A 62 19.60 -24.25 -0.23
CA ASP A 62 21.05 -24.44 -0.02
C ASP A 62 21.89 -24.41 -1.32
N THR A 63 21.49 -23.53 -2.23
CA THR A 63 22.22 -23.27 -3.48
C THR A 63 23.31 -22.23 -3.27
N LYS A 64 24.24 -22.11 -4.23
CA LYS A 64 25.29 -21.06 -4.25
C LYS A 64 24.74 -19.64 -4.08
N ASP A 65 23.48 -19.40 -4.45
CA ASP A 65 22.85 -18.09 -4.44
C ASP A 65 22.11 -17.78 -3.12
N SER A 66 22.08 -18.74 -2.18
CA SER A 66 21.31 -18.63 -0.92
C SER A 66 21.73 -17.44 -0.05
N ARG A 67 23.03 -17.18 0.05
CA ARG A 67 23.55 -16.02 0.81
C ARG A 67 23.16 -14.69 0.18
N TRP A 68 23.17 -14.62 -1.14
CA TRP A 68 22.73 -13.44 -1.89
C TRP A 68 21.23 -13.22 -1.69
N ALA A 69 20.42 -14.27 -1.82
CA ALA A 69 18.98 -14.21 -1.66
C ALA A 69 18.57 -13.75 -0.25
N LEU A 70 19.24 -14.25 0.79
CA LEU A 70 19.03 -13.82 2.17
C LEU A 70 19.41 -12.35 2.38
N LYS A 71 20.54 -11.91 1.82
CA LYS A 71 20.99 -10.51 1.89
C LYS A 71 19.98 -9.57 1.23
N GLU A 72 19.46 -9.96 0.07
CA GLU A 72 18.48 -9.17 -0.67
C GLU A 72 17.12 -9.13 0.04
N ALA A 73 16.66 -10.26 0.61
CA ALA A 73 15.43 -10.30 1.42
C ALA A 73 15.53 -9.34 2.62
N ARG A 74 16.68 -9.32 3.33
CA ARG A 74 16.93 -8.38 4.43
C ARG A 74 16.94 -6.93 3.98
N ARG A 75 17.53 -6.63 2.81
CA ARG A 75 17.54 -5.28 2.23
C ARG A 75 16.11 -4.79 1.95
N LEU A 76 15.27 -5.64 1.37
CA LEU A 76 13.88 -5.31 1.07
C LEU A 76 13.03 -5.12 2.34
N LEU A 77 13.26 -5.92 3.39
CA LEU A 77 12.62 -5.74 4.69
C LEU A 77 13.04 -4.44 5.39
N ALA A 78 14.33 -4.08 5.33
CA ALA A 78 14.83 -2.84 5.93
C ALA A 78 14.28 -1.59 5.23
N ALA A 79 14.07 -1.67 3.91
CA ALA A 79 13.41 -0.60 3.16
C ALA A 79 11.94 -0.40 3.58
N ASP A 80 11.29 -1.42 4.17
CA ASP A 80 9.90 -1.33 4.65
C ASP A 80 9.79 -0.52 5.95
N GLY A 81 10.77 -0.66 6.85
CA GLY A 81 10.83 0.14 8.08
C GLY A 81 11.10 1.63 7.84
N GLY A 82 11.70 1.98 6.70
CA GLY A 82 11.98 3.37 6.32
C GLY A 82 10.77 4.13 5.74
N LEU A 83 9.76 3.43 5.20
CA LEU A 83 8.55 4.06 4.67
C LEU A 83 7.50 4.33 5.76
N LEU A 84 7.48 3.53 6.83
CA LEU A 84 6.57 3.70 7.98
C LEU A 84 7.09 4.70 9.02
N GLY A 85 8.35 5.15 8.91
CA GLY A 85 8.99 6.06 9.85
C GLY A 85 8.78 7.56 9.58
N ASN A 86 8.21 7.95 8.44
CA ASN A 86 8.18 9.36 7.99
C ASN A 86 6.80 10.04 8.03
N VAL A 87 5.76 9.39 8.57
CA VAL A 87 4.40 9.97 8.62
C VAL A 87 4.09 10.64 9.97
N ASN A 88 5.00 10.57 10.95
CA ASN A 88 4.79 11.15 12.29
C ASN A 88 5.61 12.42 12.61
N ASP A 89 6.42 12.93 11.68
CA ASP A 89 7.29 14.11 11.92
C ASP A 89 6.77 15.42 11.29
N ALA A 90 5.48 15.51 11.02
CA ALA A 90 4.82 16.76 10.64
C ALA A 90 3.76 17.14 11.69
N ALA A 91 4.23 17.62 12.84
CA ALA A 91 3.44 18.34 13.85
C ALA A 91 3.95 19.78 13.97
#